data_AF-A0A7L9BV17-F1
#
_entry.id   AF-A0A7L9BV17-F1
#
_cell.length_a   1.000
_cell.length_b   1.000
_cell.length_c   1.000
_cell.angle_alpha   90.00
_cell.angle_beta   90.00
_cell.angle_gamma   90.00
#
_symmetry.space_group_name_H-M   'P 1'
#
loop_
_entity.id
_entity.type
_entity.pdbx_description
1 polymer ?
#
loop_
_entity_poly.entity_id
_entity_poly.type
_entity_poly.pdbx_seq_one_letter_code
_entity_poly.pdbx_strand_id
1 'polypeptide(L)'
;MTTDTTGLIRMFEDVPEGADATVATAEHLGREQVIERILGINPTASSLFLSSFEDDQLRAYLEHLVVMMAPRGPRSAGWVRRGETPAIVSAEPEE
;
A
#
# COMPACT_ATOMS: atom_id res chain seq x y z
N MET A 1 36.95 11.55 39.12
CA MET A 1 35.74 12.40 39.03
C MET A 1 35.04 11.99 37.74
N THR A 2 34.13 11.03 37.84
CA THR A 2 33.48 10.40 36.69
C THR A 2 32.05 10.94 36.67
N THR A 3 31.71 11.76 35.67
CA THR A 3 30.37 12.35 35.55
C THR A 3 29.42 11.31 34.98
N ASP A 4 28.51 10.87 35.83
CA ASP A 4 27.37 10.02 35.53
C ASP A 4 26.46 10.73 34.51
N THR A 5 26.27 10.11 33.35
CA THR A 5 25.36 10.57 32.27
C THR A 5 24.16 9.64 32.22
N THR A 6 23.55 9.37 33.38
CA THR A 6 22.39 8.49 33.50
C THR A 6 21.25 9.25 34.17
N GLY A 7 20.70 10.24 33.49
CA GLY A 7 19.66 11.06 34.12
C GLY A 7 18.96 12.03 33.20
N LEU A 8 18.53 11.63 32.00
CA LEU A 8 17.57 12.44 31.23
C LEU A 8 16.82 11.67 30.13
N ILE A 9 16.28 10.49 30.43
CA ILE A 9 15.30 9.85 29.53
C ILE A 9 14.14 9.32 30.40
N ARG A 10 13.29 10.23 30.88
CA ARG A 10 11.96 9.87 31.38
C ARG A 10 11.00 11.06 31.32
N MET A 11 10.59 11.45 30.12
CA MET A 11 9.45 12.37 29.91
C MET A 11 8.60 12.04 28.66
N PHE A 12 8.61 10.80 28.18
CA PHE A 12 7.70 10.33 27.11
C PHE A 12 6.92 9.07 27.54
N GLU A 13 6.41 9.06 28.77
CA GLU A 13 5.33 8.15 29.17
C GLU A 13 4.07 8.98 29.42
N ASP A 14 3.53 9.52 28.33
CA ASP A 14 2.10 9.75 28.22
C ASP A 14 1.69 9.05 26.92
N VAL A 15 1.63 7.71 27.00
CA VAL A 15 1.02 6.88 25.98
C VAL A 15 -0.48 6.94 26.25
N PRO A 16 -1.29 7.62 25.43
CA PRO A 16 -2.73 7.53 25.59
C PRO A 16 -3.16 6.09 25.31
N GLU A 17 -3.66 5.44 26.37
CA GLU A 17 -4.30 4.13 26.38
C GLU A 17 -5.61 4.19 25.60
N GLY A 18 -5.52 4.26 24.27
CA GLY A 18 -6.67 4.39 23.38
C GLY A 18 -6.37 4.36 21.88
N ALA A 19 -5.15 3.97 21.47
CA ALA A 19 -4.80 3.86 20.06
C ALA A 19 -5.06 2.44 19.50
N ASP A 20 -6.25 1.90 19.73
CA ASP A 20 -6.76 0.74 18.98
C ASP A 20 -7.26 1.18 17.59
N ALA A 21 -6.39 1.82 16.80
CA ALA A 21 -6.74 2.39 15.51
C ALA A 21 -5.66 2.20 14.44
N THR A 22 -4.71 1.27 14.65
CA THR A 22 -3.64 1.03 13.65
C THR A 22 -4.06 0.07 12.53
N VAL A 23 -5.25 -0.53 12.60
CA VAL A 23 -5.80 -1.33 11.50
C VAL A 23 -7.31 -1.08 11.37
N ALA A 24 -7.71 0.17 11.14
CA ALA A 24 -9.01 0.40 10.51
C ALA A 24 -8.96 -0.30 9.14
N THR A 25 -9.57 -1.48 9.05
CA THR A 25 -9.78 -2.18 7.79
C THR A 25 -10.51 -1.22 6.84
N ALA A 26 -10.15 -1.25 5.55
CA ALA A 26 -10.67 -0.32 4.54
C ALA A 26 -12.21 -0.26 4.48
N GLU A 27 -12.88 -1.29 5.01
CA GLU A 27 -14.31 -1.43 5.24
C GLU A 27 -14.95 -0.24 5.99
N HIS A 28 -14.24 0.39 6.95
CA HIS A 28 -14.80 1.45 7.81
C HIS A 28 -14.35 2.88 7.43
N LEU A 29 -13.60 3.05 6.35
CA LEU A 29 -13.16 4.38 5.92
C LEU A 29 -14.26 5.10 5.15
N GLY A 30 -14.47 6.38 5.48
CA GLY A 30 -15.33 7.28 4.69
C GLY A 30 -14.71 7.57 3.33
N ARG A 31 -15.53 7.92 2.33
CA ARG A 31 -15.10 8.15 0.93
C ARG A 31 -13.88 9.07 0.82
N GLU A 32 -13.90 10.22 1.50
CA GLU A 32 -12.78 11.18 1.47
C GLU A 32 -11.49 10.58 2.03
N GLN A 33 -11.58 9.79 3.11
CA GLN A 33 -10.43 9.11 3.72
C GLN A 33 -9.86 8.03 2.79
N VAL A 34 -10.71 7.32 2.05
CA VAL A 34 -10.26 6.36 1.03
C VAL A 34 -9.51 7.08 -0.09
N ILE A 35 -10.04 8.21 -0.57
CA ILE A 35 -9.39 9.04 -1.60
C ILE A 35 -8.04 9.57 -1.12
N GLU A 36 -7.97 10.14 0.08
CA GLU A 36 -6.72 10.62 0.66
C GLU A 36 -5.66 9.52 0.76
N ARG A 37 -6.07 8.32 1.17
CA ARG A 37 -5.17 7.18 1.27
C ARG A 37 -4.70 6.68 -0.09
N ILE A 38 -5.59 6.65 -1.08
CA ILE A 38 -5.23 6.35 -2.47
C ILE A 38 -4.22 7.38 -2.99
N LEU A 39 -4.43 8.67 -2.77
CA LEU A 39 -3.52 9.73 -3.20
C LEU A 39 -2.15 9.64 -2.50
N GLY A 40 -2.13 9.22 -1.22
CA GLY A 40 -0.89 8.95 -0.50
C GLY A 40 -0.07 7.80 -1.08
N ILE A 41 -0.72 6.79 -1.70
CA ILE A 41 -0.06 5.64 -2.33
C ILE A 41 0.25 5.92 -3.81
N ASN A 42 -0.69 6.51 -4.53
CA ASN A 42 -0.62 6.83 -5.94
C ASN A 42 -0.91 8.33 -6.18
N PRO A 43 0.11 9.21 -6.04
CA PRO A 43 -0.07 10.64 -6.23
C PRO A 43 -0.34 11.05 -7.68
N THR A 44 -0.22 10.11 -8.63
CA THR A 44 -0.52 10.37 -10.05
C THR A 44 -2.01 10.27 -10.36
N ALA A 45 -2.80 9.63 -9.49
CA ALA A 45 -4.26 9.69 -9.59
C ALA A 45 -4.74 11.09 -9.19
N SER A 46 -5.66 11.68 -9.95
CA SER A 46 -6.25 12.97 -9.58
C SER A 46 -7.49 12.76 -8.71
N SER A 47 -7.78 13.71 -7.81
CA SER A 47 -8.99 13.68 -6.99
C SER A 47 -10.26 13.72 -7.84
N LEU A 48 -10.25 14.46 -8.96
CA LEU A 48 -11.34 14.51 -9.94
C LEU A 48 -11.58 13.17 -10.64
N PHE A 49 -10.52 12.39 -10.88
CA PHE A 49 -10.65 11.04 -11.41
C PHE A 49 -11.26 10.11 -10.36
N LEU A 50 -10.76 10.16 -9.13
CA LEU A 50 -11.25 9.32 -8.03
C LEU A 50 -12.69 9.66 -7.61
N SER A 51 -13.09 10.93 -7.73
CA SER A 51 -14.46 11.35 -7.40
C SER A 51 -15.53 10.80 -8.34
N SER A 52 -15.14 10.25 -9.51
CA SER A 52 -16.06 9.63 -10.47
C SER A 52 -16.42 8.17 -10.15
N PHE A 53 -15.72 7.53 -9.20
CA PHE A 53 -15.95 6.13 -8.83
C PHE A 53 -16.93 6.00 -7.66
N GLU A 54 -17.63 4.89 -7.58
CA GLU A 54 -18.45 4.55 -6.40
C GLU A 54 -17.59 4.15 -5.19
N ASP A 55 -18.15 4.25 -3.99
CA ASP A 55 -17.41 3.97 -2.75
C ASP A 55 -16.80 2.55 -2.72
N ASP A 56 -17.55 1.55 -3.19
CA ASP A 56 -17.07 0.15 -3.25
C ASP A 56 -15.91 -0.02 -4.24
N GLN A 57 -15.94 0.72 -5.35
CA GLN A 57 -14.86 0.71 -6.34
C GLN A 57 -13.59 1.36 -5.79
N LEU A 58 -13.74 2.44 -5.02
CA LEU A 58 -12.60 3.09 -4.34
C LEU A 58 -11.96 2.16 -3.30
N ARG A 59 -12.76 1.44 -2.51
CA ARG A 59 -12.25 0.46 -1.53
C ARG A 59 -11.50 -0.67 -2.22
N ALA A 60 -12.06 -1.25 -3.27
CA ALA A 60 -11.42 -2.31 -4.05
C ALA A 60 -10.11 -1.84 -4.69
N TYR A 61 -10.08 -0.59 -5.19
CA TYR A 61 -8.86 0.00 -5.73
C TYR A 61 -7.78 0.20 -4.65
N LEU A 62 -8.15 0.68 -3.47
CA LEU A 62 -7.24 0.82 -2.35
C LEU A 62 -6.66 -0.52 -1.89
N GLU A 63 -7.49 -1.57 -1.79
CA GLU A 63 -7.03 -2.93 -1.47
C GLU A 63 -6.01 -3.43 -2.51
N HIS A 64 -6.31 -3.26 -3.80
CA HIS A 64 -5.40 -3.63 -4.88
C HIS A 64 -4.05 -2.93 -4.77
N LEU A 65 -4.04 -1.62 -4.47
CA LEU A 65 -2.81 -0.86 -4.27
C LEU A 65 -1.99 -1.37 -3.09
N VAL A 66 -2.63 -1.70 -1.97
CA VAL A 66 -1.96 -2.25 -0.78
C VAL A 66 -1.30 -3.61 -1.08
N VAL A 67 -2.00 -4.48 -1.81
CA VAL A 67 -1.45 -5.79 -2.24
C VAL A 67 -0.24 -5.60 -3.16
N MET A 68 -0.29 -4.62 -4.07
CA MET A 68 0.79 -4.33 -5.00
C MET A 68 2.03 -3.71 -4.34
N MET A 69 1.86 -2.98 -3.23
CA MET A 69 2.95 -2.43 -2.43
C MET A 69 3.66 -3.48 -1.55
N ALA A 70 3.04 -4.62 -1.28
CA ALA A 70 3.67 -5.66 -0.49
C ALA A 70 4.99 -6.07 -1.15
N PRO A 71 6.11 -6.16 -0.39
CA PRO A 71 7.39 -6.55 -0.95
C PRO A 71 7.22 -7.90 -1.66
N ARG A 72 7.51 -7.92 -2.96
CA ARG A 72 7.54 -9.14 -3.78
C ARG A 72 8.74 -9.98 -3.34
N GLY A 73 8.64 -10.59 -2.16
CA GLY A 73 9.72 -11.32 -1.51
C GLY A 73 10.05 -12.61 -2.26
N PRO A 74 11.17 -13.27 -1.91
CA PRO A 74 11.64 -14.50 -2.58
C PRO A 74 10.65 -15.68 -2.52
N ARG A 75 9.61 -15.63 -1.67
CA ARG A 75 8.50 -16.60 -1.68
C ARG A 75 7.41 -16.30 -2.72
N SER A 76 7.33 -15.07 -3.24
CA SER A 76 6.39 -14.61 -4.27
C SER A 76 7.09 -14.20 -5.58
N ALA A 77 8.42 -14.17 -5.61
CA ALA A 77 9.25 -13.80 -6.75
C ALA A 77 9.76 -15.01 -7.57
N GLY A 78 8.93 -16.03 -7.75
CA GLY A 78 9.19 -17.07 -8.74
C GLY A 78 8.36 -16.78 -9.98
N TRP A 79 8.88 -16.06 -10.98
CA TRP A 79 8.31 -16.15 -12.32
C TRP A 79 8.63 -17.56 -12.85
N VAL A 80 7.83 -18.55 -12.45
CA VAL A 80 7.93 -19.91 -12.96
C VAL A 80 7.30 -19.90 -14.34
N ARG A 81 8.14 -19.73 -15.37
CA ARG A 81 7.70 -20.01 -16.73
C ARG A 81 7.34 -21.49 -16.81
N ARG A 82 6.07 -21.79 -17.10
CA ARG A 82 5.73 -23.13 -17.61
C ARG A 82 6.42 -23.26 -18.96
N GLY A 83 7.27 -24.28 -19.11
CA GLY A 83 8.15 -24.46 -20.27
C GLY A 83 7.44 -24.69 -21.61
N GLU A 84 6.12 -24.53 -21.66
CA GLU A 84 5.26 -24.91 -22.78
C GLU A 84 4.83 -23.71 -23.65
N THR A 85 5.32 -22.50 -23.39
CA THR A 85 4.91 -21.32 -24.17
C THR A 85 6.13 -20.46 -24.57
N PRO A 86 6.40 -20.30 -25.88
CA PRO A 86 7.51 -19.48 -26.36
C PRO A 86 7.32 -18.02 -25.94
N ALA A 87 8.41 -17.38 -25.53
CA ALA A 87 8.38 -16.03 -24.95
C ALA A 87 8.15 -14.91 -25.96
N ILE A 88 8.50 -15.16 -27.24
CA ILE A 88 8.37 -14.22 -28.35
C ILE A 88 7.93 -15.03 -29.56
N VAL A 89 6.88 -14.56 -30.23
CA VAL A 89 6.45 -15.08 -31.54
C VAL A 89 6.50 -13.88 -32.50
N SER A 90 7.40 -13.93 -33.48
CA SER A 90 7.40 -12.98 -34.58
C SER A 90 6.35 -13.41 -35.60
N ALA A 91 5.33 -12.57 -35.83
CA ALA A 91 4.49 -12.72 -37.00
C ALA A 91 5.27 -12.13 -38.19
N GLU A 92 5.56 -12.95 -39.20
CA GLU A 92 5.97 -12.42 -40.49
C GLU A 92 4.73 -11.81 -41.17
N PRO A 93 4.81 -10.59 -41.72
CA PRO A 93 3.72 -10.06 -42.53
C PRO A 93 3.57 -10.93 -43.78
N GLU A 94 2.35 -11.40 -44.05
CA GLU A 94 2.02 -12.06 -45.32
C GLU A 94 2.21 -11.05 -46.47
N GLU A 95 3.07 -11.38 -47.44
CA GLU A 95 3.13 -10.75 -48.77
C GLU A 95 2.58 -11.71 -49.84
#